data_AF-A0A7V5TPB3-F1
#
_entry.id   AF-A0A7V5TPB3-F1
#
_cell.length_a   1.000
_cell.length_b   1.000
_cell.length_c   1.000
_cell.angle_alpha   90.00
_cell.angle_beta   90.00
_cell.angle_gamma   90.00
#
_symmetry.space_group_name_H-M   'P 1'
#
loop_
_entity.id
_entity.type
_entity.pdbx_description
1 polymer ?
#
loop_
_entity_poly.entity_id
_entity_poly.type
_entity_poly.pdbx_seq_one_letter_code
_entity_poly.pdbx_strand_id
1 'polypeptide(L)'
;MSPNLTPEEELAAYLGPRRAPSAPPQKLGLVVGGSLSKGLDVKLDRRTVIEGLAVGRYVVVRGQSGRRFFSIVTDVELDSLNPLIEKSPPDASDPFLARVYQGTAVFGRIHISPMLVLDEGEQEPRPVKTIPA
;
A
#
# COMPACT_ATOMS: atom_id res chain seq x y z
N MET A 1 -34.84 4.83 31.25
CA MET A 1 -33.77 5.84 31.35
C MET A 1 -32.55 5.20 30.70
N SER A 2 -32.34 5.44 29.41
CA SER A 2 -31.21 4.84 28.69
C SER A 2 -29.92 5.41 29.28
N PRO A 3 -28.91 4.58 29.58
CA PRO A 3 -27.64 5.09 30.05
C PRO A 3 -27.03 6.01 28.98
N ASN A 4 -26.51 7.17 29.42
CA ASN A 4 -25.75 8.06 28.55
C ASN A 4 -24.42 7.37 28.26
N LEU A 5 -24.32 6.73 27.09
CA LEU A 5 -23.06 6.20 26.57
C LEU A 5 -22.24 7.36 26.04
N THR A 6 -20.94 7.33 26.27
CA THR A 6 -20.02 8.24 25.58
C THR A 6 -19.98 7.91 24.08
N PRO A 7 -19.67 8.86 23.19
CA PRO A 7 -19.57 8.60 21.75
C PRO A 7 -18.63 7.44 21.40
N GLU A 8 -17.58 7.22 22.20
CA GLU A 8 -16.65 6.10 22.04
C GLU A 8 -17.30 4.75 22.37
N GLU A 9 -18.12 4.69 23.42
CA GLU A 9 -18.85 3.48 23.84
C GLU A 9 -19.98 3.13 22.85
N GLU A 10 -20.68 4.14 22.32
CA GLU A 10 -21.67 3.94 21.25
C GLU A 10 -21.01 3.37 19.98
N LEU A 11 -19.86 3.93 19.59
CA LEU A 11 -19.10 3.45 18.44
C LEU A 11 -18.55 2.04 18.65
N ALA A 12 -18.06 1.72 19.84
CA ALA A 12 -17.57 0.39 20.19
C ALA A 12 -18.69 -0.66 20.18
N ALA A 13 -19.89 -0.30 20.67
CA ALA A 13 -21.07 -1.15 20.60
C ALA A 13 -21.49 -1.41 19.14
N TYR A 14 -21.38 -0.41 18.26
CA TYR A 14 -21.73 -0.53 16.84
C TYR A 14 -20.71 -1.34 16.03
N LEU A 15 -19.41 -1.10 16.23
CA LEU A 15 -18.33 -1.76 15.49
C LEU A 15 -17.99 -3.16 16.04
N GLY A 16 -18.42 -3.46 17.27
CA GLY A 16 -18.04 -4.67 17.99
C GLY A 16 -16.60 -4.63 18.52
N PRO A 17 -16.14 -5.69 19.21
CA PRO A 17 -14.80 -5.75 19.76
C PRO A 17 -13.77 -5.58 18.64
N ARG A 18 -12.83 -4.65 18.82
CA ARG A 18 -11.73 -4.41 17.88
C ARG A 18 -10.97 -5.71 17.68
N ARG A 19 -11.23 -6.38 16.55
CA ARG A 19 -10.64 -7.67 16.23
C ARG A 19 -9.13 -7.48 16.13
N ALA A 20 -8.38 -8.13 17.02
CA ALA A 20 -6.93 -8.16 16.90
C ALA A 20 -6.59 -8.75 15.52
N PRO A 21 -5.63 -8.17 14.78
CA PRO A 21 -5.26 -8.71 13.48
C PRO A 21 -4.84 -10.16 13.64
N SER A 22 -5.51 -11.06 12.92
CA SER A 22 -5.28 -12.52 12.98
C SER A 22 -3.96 -12.96 12.36
N ALA A 23 -3.28 -12.05 11.66
CA ALA A 23 -1.96 -12.24 11.07
C ALA A 23 -1.18 -10.92 11.12
N PRO A 24 0.16 -10.98 11.21
CA PRO A 24 1.00 -9.78 11.08
C PRO A 24 0.69 -9.06 9.76
N PRO A 25 0.68 -7.72 9.74
CA PRO A 25 0.41 -6.96 8.52
C PRO A 25 1.41 -7.37 7.43
N GLN A 26 0.89 -7.87 6.32
CA GLN A 26 1.70 -8.28 5.17
C GLN A 26 2.34 -7.05 4.53
N LYS A 27 3.66 -7.06 4.40
CA LYS A 27 4.39 -6.03 3.65
C LYS A 27 4.05 -6.18 2.16
N LEU A 28 3.46 -5.14 1.57
CA LEU A 28 3.10 -5.12 0.15
C LEU A 28 4.28 -4.74 -0.74
N GLY A 29 5.15 -3.83 -0.29
CA GLY A 29 6.21 -3.27 -1.12
C GLY A 29 7.03 -2.17 -0.42
N LEU A 30 7.66 -1.33 -1.24
CA LEU A 30 8.48 -0.20 -0.84
C LEU A 30 8.07 1.06 -1.62
N VAL A 31 7.94 2.20 -0.94
CA VAL A 31 7.77 3.50 -1.59
C VAL A 31 9.08 3.86 -2.30
N VAL A 32 9.02 4.14 -3.61
CA VAL A 32 10.18 4.39 -4.46
C VAL A 32 10.17 5.79 -5.09
N GLY A 33 9.07 6.53 -4.96
CA GLY A 33 8.95 7.86 -5.53
C GLY A 33 7.61 8.52 -5.26
N GLY A 34 7.40 9.65 -5.92
CA GLY A 34 6.15 10.42 -5.87
C GLY A 34 6.26 11.73 -5.09
N SER A 35 5.10 12.33 -4.84
CA SER A 35 4.96 13.58 -4.08
C SER A 35 3.62 13.61 -3.36
N LEU A 36 3.43 14.55 -2.44
CA LEU A 36 2.13 14.69 -1.78
C LEU A 36 1.00 15.02 -2.77
N SER A 37 1.26 15.89 -3.75
CA SER A 37 0.24 16.34 -4.71
C SER A 37 -0.09 15.30 -5.77
N LYS A 38 0.90 14.51 -6.19
CA LYS A 38 0.70 13.49 -7.23
C LYS A 38 0.28 12.15 -6.63
N GLY A 39 0.66 11.86 -5.40
CA GLY A 39 0.62 10.53 -4.81
C GLY A 39 2.01 9.88 -4.78
N LEU A 40 2.09 8.72 -4.16
CA LEU A 40 3.32 7.96 -3.96
C LEU A 40 3.35 6.72 -4.85
N ASP A 41 4.54 6.41 -5.35
CA ASP A 41 4.81 5.22 -6.13
C ASP A 41 5.36 4.13 -5.24
N VAL A 42 4.73 2.96 -5.27
CA VAL A 42 5.14 1.80 -4.48
C VAL A 42 5.51 0.66 -5.42
N LYS A 43 6.76 0.22 -5.34
CA LYS A 43 7.21 -1.02 -5.95
C LYS A 43 6.78 -2.19 -5.07
N LEU A 44 5.95 -3.08 -5.61
CA LEU A 44 5.48 -4.26 -4.90
C LEU A 44 6.62 -5.26 -4.66
N ASP A 45 6.56 -5.94 -3.52
CA ASP A 45 7.40 -7.11 -3.25
C ASP A 45 7.02 -8.22 -4.24
N ARG A 46 8.01 -9.01 -4.69
CA ARG A 46 7.80 -10.11 -5.63
C ARG A 46 6.86 -11.20 -5.09
N ARG A 47 6.72 -11.29 -3.76
CA ARG A 47 5.83 -12.24 -3.10
C ARG A 47 4.40 -11.72 -2.99
N THR A 48 4.15 -10.46 -3.34
CA THR A 48 2.81 -9.87 -3.30
C THR A 48 2.03 -10.32 -4.53
N VAL A 49 0.88 -10.97 -4.29
CA VAL A 49 -0.04 -11.37 -5.36
C VAL A 49 -0.80 -10.12 -5.84
N ILE A 50 -0.47 -9.67 -7.05
CA ILE A 50 -1.02 -8.43 -7.64
C ILE A 50 -2.52 -8.56 -7.90
N GLU A 51 -2.99 -9.74 -8.30
CA GLU A 51 -4.40 -10.03 -8.59
C GLU A 51 -5.32 -9.82 -7.37
N GLY A 52 -4.76 -9.81 -6.15
CA GLY A 52 -5.48 -9.51 -4.92
C GLY A 52 -5.50 -8.01 -4.55
N LEU A 53 -4.85 -7.15 -5.32
CA LEU A 53 -4.84 -5.70 -5.11
C LEU A 53 -5.93 -5.04 -5.95
N ALA A 54 -6.63 -4.10 -5.34
CA ALA A 54 -7.72 -3.36 -5.97
C ALA A 54 -7.55 -1.87 -5.72
N VAL A 55 -7.90 -1.07 -6.72
CA VAL A 55 -8.10 0.37 -6.56
C VAL A 55 -9.19 0.61 -5.51
N GLY A 56 -9.02 1.65 -4.70
CA GLY A 56 -9.88 1.96 -3.57
C GLY A 56 -9.51 1.24 -2.28
N ARG A 57 -8.58 0.28 -2.32
CA ARG A 57 -8.11 -0.42 -1.12
C ARG A 57 -7.26 0.50 -0.25
N TYR A 58 -7.49 0.46 1.06
CA TYR A 58 -6.67 1.20 2.02
C TYR A 58 -5.37 0.47 2.37
N VAL A 59 -4.30 1.24 2.49
CA VAL A 59 -2.97 0.78 2.89
C VAL A 59 -2.36 1.75 3.90
N VAL A 60 -1.41 1.24 4.68
CA VAL A 60 -0.66 2.06 5.65
C VAL A 60 0.80 2.09 5.25
N VAL A 61 1.33 3.28 5.00
CA VAL A 61 2.76 3.50 4.86
C VAL A 61 3.37 3.79 6.22
N ARG A 62 4.43 3.09 6.57
CA ARG A 62 5.20 3.32 7.79
C ARG A 62 6.43 4.15 7.42
N GLY A 63 6.50 5.38 7.91
CA GLY A 63 7.67 6.25 7.73
C GLY A 63 8.78 5.89 8.72
N GLN A 64 10.00 6.32 8.41
CA GLN A 64 11.17 6.06 9.26
C GLN A 64 11.08 6.66 10.66
N SER A 65 10.33 7.76 10.85
CA SER A 65 10.14 8.43 12.14
C SER A 65 8.98 7.85 12.99
N GLY A 66 8.56 6.61 12.74
CA GLY A 66 7.43 5.98 13.44
C GLY A 66 6.02 6.44 12.99
N ARG A 67 5.94 7.48 12.15
CA ARG A 67 4.70 8.00 11.56
C ARG A 67 4.01 6.97 10.67
N ARG A 68 2.68 6.92 10.74
CA ARG A 68 1.85 6.07 9.89
C ARG A 68 0.98 6.93 8.98
N PHE A 69 1.04 6.67 7.68
CA PHE A 69 0.27 7.39 6.68
C PHE A 69 -0.83 6.48 6.16
N PHE A 70 -2.07 6.85 6.43
CA PHE A 70 -3.24 6.18 5.89
C PHE A 70 -3.46 6.65 4.45
N SER A 71 -3.43 5.70 3.52
CA SER A 71 -3.44 5.97 2.08
C SER A 71 -4.42 5.06 1.37
N ILE A 72 -4.83 5.44 0.16
CA ILE A 72 -5.67 4.62 -0.72
C ILE A 72 -4.92 4.28 -1.99
N VAL A 73 -5.09 3.05 -2.47
CA VAL A 73 -4.61 2.64 -3.79
C VAL A 73 -5.46 3.35 -4.84
N THR A 74 -4.82 4.14 -5.68
CA THR A 74 -5.47 4.86 -6.78
C THR A 74 -5.23 4.18 -8.12
N ASP A 75 -4.14 3.41 -8.26
CA ASP A 75 -3.83 2.68 -9.47
C ASP A 75 -2.98 1.42 -9.21
N VAL A 76 -3.05 0.44 -10.11
CA VAL A 76 -2.28 -0.81 -10.09
C VAL A 76 -1.71 -1.08 -11.48
N GLU A 77 -0.39 -1.18 -11.59
CA GLU A 77 0.33 -1.28 -12.85
C GLU A 77 1.37 -2.42 -12.85
N LEU A 78 1.71 -2.90 -14.04
CA LEU A 78 2.91 -3.70 -14.27
C LEU A 78 3.96 -2.81 -14.94
N ASP A 79 5.17 -2.80 -14.38
CA ASP A 79 6.27 -1.96 -14.83
C ASP A 79 7.52 -2.81 -15.07
N SER A 80 8.50 -2.29 -15.81
CA SER A 80 9.73 -3.03 -16.12
C SER A 80 10.99 -2.17 -16.01
N LEU A 81 12.11 -2.81 -15.64
CA LEU A 81 13.41 -2.14 -15.58
C LEU A 81 13.99 -1.80 -16.96
N ASN A 82 13.48 -2.42 -18.02
CA ASN A 82 13.93 -2.17 -19.39
C ASN A 82 12.72 -1.95 -20.31
N PRO A 83 12.46 -0.71 -20.75
CA PRO A 83 11.33 -0.37 -21.63
C PRO A 83 11.28 -1.18 -22.94
N LEU A 84 12.39 -1.78 -23.37
CA LEU A 84 12.42 -2.66 -24.54
C LEU A 84 11.61 -3.94 -24.32
N ILE A 85 11.40 -4.38 -23.08
CA ILE A 85 10.62 -5.58 -22.76
C ILE A 85 9.15 -5.38 -23.10
N GLU A 86 8.62 -4.18 -22.86
CA GLU A 86 7.25 -3.82 -23.25
C GLU A 86 7.12 -3.74 -24.78
N LYS A 87 8.13 -3.18 -25.44
CA LYS A 87 8.13 -2.99 -26.90
C LYS A 87 8.45 -4.25 -27.70
N SER A 88 9.17 -5.19 -27.09
CA SER A 88 9.65 -6.43 -27.71
C SER A 88 9.73 -7.49 -26.61
N PRO A 89 8.58 -8.14 -26.29
CA PRO A 89 8.57 -9.17 -25.28
C PRO A 89 9.44 -10.36 -25.71
N PRO A 90 10.19 -10.97 -24.79
CA PRO A 90 11.00 -12.15 -25.09
C PRO A 90 10.10 -13.32 -25.49
N ASP A 91 10.62 -14.18 -26.35
CA ASP A 91 9.91 -15.40 -26.72
C ASP A 91 9.72 -16.30 -25.48
N ALA A 92 8.45 -16.49 -25.09
CA ALA A 92 8.08 -17.31 -23.95
C ALA A 92 8.31 -18.81 -24.19
N SER A 93 8.63 -19.21 -25.43
CA SER A 93 8.96 -20.59 -25.77
C SER A 93 10.35 -21.02 -25.25
N ASP A 94 11.23 -20.06 -24.94
CA ASP A 94 12.54 -20.32 -24.31
C ASP A 94 12.42 -20.26 -22.76
N PRO A 95 12.51 -21.40 -22.05
CA PRO A 95 12.32 -21.47 -20.59
C PRO A 95 13.45 -20.81 -19.79
N PHE A 96 14.60 -20.53 -20.42
CA PHE A 96 15.72 -19.84 -19.79
C PHE A 96 15.51 -18.33 -19.86
N LEU A 97 15.20 -17.80 -21.05
CA LEU A 97 14.85 -16.39 -21.22
C LEU A 97 13.63 -16.04 -20.37
N ALA A 98 12.56 -16.85 -20.42
CA ALA A 98 11.38 -16.66 -19.59
C ALA A 98 11.72 -16.53 -18.08
N ARG A 99 12.65 -17.36 -17.56
CA ARG A 99 13.08 -17.29 -16.15
C ARG A 99 13.91 -16.05 -15.82
N VAL A 100 14.82 -15.63 -16.70
CA VAL A 100 15.63 -14.42 -16.50
C VAL A 100 14.74 -13.18 -16.47
N TYR A 101 13.78 -13.10 -17.40
CA TYR A 101 12.83 -11.99 -17.48
C TYR A 101 11.81 -11.99 -16.34
N GLN A 102 11.24 -13.15 -15.99
CA GLN A 102 10.35 -13.31 -14.81
C GLN A 102 11.06 -12.96 -13.49
N GLY A 103 12.37 -13.21 -13.40
CA GLY A 103 13.14 -13.06 -12.17
C GLY A 103 13.75 -11.68 -11.94
N THR A 104 13.82 -10.79 -12.94
CA THR A 104 14.54 -9.52 -12.77
C THR A 104 13.91 -8.31 -13.44
N ALA A 105 13.01 -8.48 -14.40
CA ALA A 105 12.75 -7.41 -15.35
C ALA A 105 11.38 -6.74 -15.21
N VAL A 106 10.33 -7.48 -14.85
CA VAL A 106 8.96 -6.96 -14.66
C VAL A 106 8.57 -7.03 -13.19
N PHE A 107 7.88 -6.01 -12.68
CA PHE A 107 7.41 -5.93 -11.30
C PHE A 107 6.06 -5.21 -11.24
N GLY A 108 5.29 -5.49 -10.19
CA GLY A 108 4.07 -4.74 -9.91
C GLY A 108 4.40 -3.39 -9.27
N ARG A 109 3.71 -2.34 -9.71
CA ARG A 109 3.73 -1.01 -9.11
C ARG A 109 2.30 -0.65 -8.72
N ILE A 110 2.14 0.04 -7.59
CA ILE A 110 0.86 0.67 -7.25
C ILE A 110 1.10 2.16 -7.03
N HIS A 111 0.08 2.94 -7.38
CA HIS A 111 0.03 4.34 -7.03
C HIS A 111 -0.92 4.51 -5.84
N ILE A 112 -0.49 5.30 -4.86
CA ILE A 112 -1.28 5.54 -3.65
C ILE A 112 -1.41 7.04 -3.34
N SER A 113 -2.54 7.44 -2.79
CA SER A 113 -2.76 8.80 -2.32
C SER A 113 -2.81 8.84 -0.78
N PRO A 114 -1.85 9.50 -0.12
CA PRO A 114 -1.88 9.69 1.33
C PRO A 114 -3.01 10.65 1.72
N MET A 115 -3.76 10.31 2.76
CA MET A 115 -4.89 11.13 3.24
C MET A 115 -4.66 11.64 4.66
N LEU A 116 -4.29 10.74 5.56
CA LEU A 116 -4.10 11.05 6.97
C LEU A 116 -2.73 10.60 7.44
N VAL A 117 -2.18 11.30 8.41
CA VAL A 117 -0.98 10.92 9.14
C VAL A 117 -1.31 10.76 10.62
N LEU A 118 -0.78 9.72 11.23
CA LEU A 118 -0.81 9.48 12.66
C LEU A 118 0.63 9.50 13.17
N ASP A 119 0.92 10.50 14.00
CA ASP A 119 2.21 10.65 14.66
C ASP A 119 2.44 9.51 15.69
N GLU A 120 3.70 9.22 15.98
CA GLU A 120 4.04 8.20 16.96
C GLU A 120 3.56 8.63 18.35
N GLY A 121 2.86 7.72 19.06
CA GLY A 121 2.28 8.01 20.37
C GLY A 121 0.98 8.81 20.34
N GLU A 122 0.58 9.37 19.20
CA GLU A 122 -0.70 10.03 19.05
C GLU A 122 -1.83 9.04 18.70
N GLN A 123 -3.06 9.40 19.09
CA GLN A 123 -4.27 8.62 18.81
C GLN A 123 -5.15 9.29 17.74
N GLU A 124 -4.96 10.59 17.50
CA GLU A 124 -5.79 11.37 16.59
C GLU A 124 -5.09 11.55 15.24
N PRO A 125 -5.66 11.07 14.13
CA PRO A 125 -5.09 11.27 12.81
C PRO A 125 -5.30 12.71 12.32
N ARG A 126 -4.32 13.25 11.60
CA ARG A 126 -4.36 14.61 11.04
C ARG A 126 -4.26 14.57 9.51
N PRO A 127 -4.73 15.61 8.81
CA PRO A 127 -4.49 15.75 7.38
C PRO A 127 -3.00 15.71 7.07
N VAL A 128 -2.64 14.95 6.04
CA VAL A 128 -1.25 14.85 5.62
C VAL A 128 -0.75 16.19 5.05
N LYS A 129 0.46 16.59 5.44
CA LYS A 129 1.13 17.81 4.94
C LYS A 129 2.54 17.54 4.39
N THR A 130 2.94 16.28 4.38
CA THR A 130 4.28 15.83 3.97
C THR A 130 4.23 14.37 3.48
N ILE A 131 5.33 13.89 2.92
CA ILE A 131 5.47 12.50 2.49
C ILE A 131 6.23 11.66 3.54
N PRO A 132 6.05 10.33 3.55
CA PRO A 132 6.90 9.43 4.32
C PRO A 132 8.37 9.58 3.90
N ALA A 133 9.27 9.70 4.88
CA ALA A 133 10.72 9.58 4.69
C ALA A 133 11.14 8.12 4.61
#